data_AF-C4YU73-F1
#
_entry.id   AF-C4YU73-F1
#
_cell.length_a   1.000
_cell.length_b   1.000
_cell.length_c   1.000
_cell.angle_alpha   90.00
_cell.angle_beta   90.00
_cell.angle_gamma   90.00
#
_symmetry.space_group_name_H-M   'P 1'
#
loop_
_entity.id
_entity.type
_entity.pdbx_description
1 polymer ?
#
loop_
_entity_poly.entity_id
_entity_poly.type
_entity_poly.pdbx_seq_one_letter_code
_entity_poly.pdbx_strand_id
1 'polypeptide(L)' 'MKQPTVYIIANKRNGTIYLGVTSNLIKRIYEHKLNQAQEQKSLI' A
#
# COMPACT_ATOMS: atom_id res chain seq x y z
N MET A 1 -18.59 -7.13 -5.16
CA MET A 1 -18.09 -5.74 -5.24
C MET A 1 -16.87 -5.60 -4.34
N LYS A 2 -15.80 -4.92 -4.79
CA LYS A 2 -14.60 -4.68 -3.98
C LYS A 2 -14.70 -3.29 -3.35
N GLN A 3 -14.61 -3.21 -2.02
CA GLN A 3 -14.70 -1.94 -1.30
C GLN A 3 -13.31 -1.29 -1.19
N PRO A 4 -13.15 0.01 -1.49
CA PRO A 4 -11.91 0.70 -1.24
C PRO A 4 -11.65 0.78 0.26
N THR A 5 -10.41 0.51 0.68
CA THR A 5 -9.96 0.58 2.07
C THR A 5 -8.78 1.53 2.16
N VAL A 6 -8.82 2.46 3.12
CA VAL A 6 -7.69 3.31 3.50
C VAL A 6 -6.78 2.53 4.45
N TYR A 7 -5.47 2.60 4.25
CA TYR A 7 -4.51 1.92 5.12
C TYR A 7 -3.33 2.81 5.51
N ILE A 8 -2.76 2.50 6.68
CA ILE A 8 -1.56 3.11 7.26
C ILE A 8 -0.55 1.99 7.52
N ILE A 9 0.65 2.07 6.95
CA ILE A 9 1.76 1.14 7.22
C ILE A 9 2.94 1.95 7.74
N ALA A 10 3.51 1.55 8.87
CA ALA A 10 4.68 2.19 9.46
C ALA A 10 5.88 1.23 9.49
N ASN A 11 7.08 1.73 9.19
CA ASN A 11 8.30 0.97 9.40
C ASN A 11 8.88 1.24 10.80
N LYS A 12 9.11 0.18 11.59
CA LYS A 12 9.67 0.24 12.94
C LYS A 12 11.04 0.94 13.00
N ARG A 13 11.87 0.82 11.94
CA ARG A 13 13.28 1.27 11.99
C ARG A 13 13.47 2.75 11.64
N ASN A 14 12.64 3.31 10.75
CA ASN A 14 12.85 4.64 10.18
C ASN A 14 11.69 5.61 10.43
N GLY A 15 10.62 5.20 11.13
CA GLY A 15 9.47 6.06 11.43
C GLY A 15 8.65 6.50 10.22
N THR A 16 9.00 6.04 9.02
CA THR A 16 8.28 6.37 7.78
C THR A 16 6.89 5.76 7.82
N ILE A 17 5.89 6.59 7.54
CA ILE A 17 4.47 6.22 7.47
C ILE A 17 4.03 6.28 6.01
N TYR A 18 3.47 5.17 5.53
CA TYR A 18 2.86 5.05 4.21
C TYR A 18 1.34 5.08 4.35
N LEU A 19 0.71 5.97 3.60
CA LEU A 19 -0.74 6.09 3.49
C LEU A 19 -1.17 5.69 2.07
N GLY A 20 -2.27 4.98 1.94
CA GLY A 20 -2.78 4.59 0.63
C GLY A 20 -4.20 4.06 0.65
N VAL A 21 -4.74 3.88 -0.55
CA VAL A 21 -6.05 3.25 -0.78
C VAL A 21 -5.89 1.99 -1.61
N THR A 22 -6.57 0.92 -1.23
CA THR A 22 -6.55 -0.35 -1.96
C THR A 22 -7.84 -1.13 -1.72
N SER A 23 -8.23 -1.95 -2.67
CA SER A 23 -9.23 -3.00 -2.45
C SER A 23 -8.62 -4.34 -2.01
N ASN A 24 -7.29 -4.42 -1.88
CA ASN A 24 -6.55 -5.62 -1.48
C ASN A 24 -5.38 -5.23 -0.58
N LEU A 25 -5.58 -5.34 0.74
CA LEU A 25 -4.58 -4.95 1.74
C LEU A 25 -3.41 -5.94 1.81
N ILE A 26 -3.66 -7.24 1.64
CA ILE A 26 -2.62 -8.29 1.72
C ILE A 26 -1.53 -8.07 0.67
N LYS A 27 -1.92 -7.75 -0.57
CA LYS A 27 -0.99 -7.42 -1.66
C LYS A 27 -0.09 -6.24 -1.29
N ARG A 28 -0.66 -5.16 -0.74
CA ARG A 28 0.07 -3.95 -0.34
C ARG A 28 1.06 -4.20 0.79
N ILE A 29 0.71 -5.05 1.76
CA ILE A 29 1.62 -5.45 2.84
C ILE A 29 2.81 -6.22 2.26
N TYR A 30 2.58 -7.14 1.32
CA TYR A 30 3.65 -7.91 0.67
C TYR A 30 4.59 -7.01 -0.14
N GLU A 31 4.05 -6.12 -0.96
CA GLU A 31 4.84 -5.18 -1.76
C GLU A 31 5.66 -4.23 -0.88
N HIS A 32 5.06 -3.71 0.19
CA HIS A 32 5.78 -2.89 1.18
C HIS A 32 6.93 -3.66 1.83
N LYS A 33 6.75 -4.94 2.17
CA LYS A 33 7.83 -5.77 2.74
C LYS A 33 8.97 -6.03 1.76
N LEU A 34 8.68 -6.09 0.46
CA LEU A 34 9.67 -6.34 -0.58
C LEU A 34 10.24 -5.06 -1.21
N ASN A 35 9.86 -3.87 -0.73
CA ASN A 35 10.21 -2.58 -1.33
C ASN A 35 9.89 -2.50 -2.84
N GLN A 36 8.84 -3.17 -3.30
CA GLN A 36 8.46 -3.11 -4.71
C GLN A 36 7.57 -1.90 -4.97
N ALA A 37 8.00 -1.03 -5.89
CA ALA A 37 7.18 0.06 -6.39
C ALA A 37 6.09 -0.51 -7.30
N GLN A 38 4.83 -0.26 -6.99
CA GLN A 38 3.73 -0.63 -7.86
C GLN A 38 3.49 0.51 -8.84
N GLU A 39 3.68 0.25 -10.14
CA GLU A 39 3.37 1.21 -11.19
C GLU A 39 1.86 1.50 -11.17
N GLN A 40 1.50 2.69 -10.71
CA GLN A 40 0.12 3.14 -10.68
C GLN A 40 -0.23 3.62 -12.08
N LYS A 41 -0.73 2.72 -12.95
CA LYS A 41 -1.43 3.16 -14.17
C LYS A 41 -2.63 3.98 -13.73
N SER A 42 -2.49 5.31 -13.71
CA SER A 42 -3.63 6.20 -13.65
C SER A 42 -4.37 6.02 -14.97
N LEU A 43 -5.45 5.23 -14.94
CA LEU A 43 -6.52 5.39 -15.91
C LEU A 43 -7.25 6.67 -15.53
N ILE A 44 -6.68 7.79 -15.97
CA ILE A 44 -7.47 8.94 -16.40
C ILE A 44 -8.01 8.60 -17.78
#